data_AF-A0A965DKT9-F1
#
_entry.id   AF-A0A965DKT9-F1
#
_cell.length_a   1.000
_cell.length_b   1.000
_cell.length_c   1.000
_cell.angle_alpha   90.00
_cell.angle_beta   90.00
_cell.angle_gamma   90.00
#
_symmetry.space_group_name_H-M   'P 1'
#
loop_
_entity.id
_entity.type
_entity.pdbx_description
1 polymer ?
#
loop_
_entity_poly.entity_id
_entity_poly.type
_entity_poly.pdbx_seq_one_letter_code
_entity_poly.pdbx_strand_id
1 'polypeptide(L)'
;MTIRAITILKTVTTIAAEDTRHTQKLLRHFQIPTPQISYHQHNQASRIPVILEKLHQGEAIALVSDAGMPTISDPGYALVQACIAAAIPVVPIPGACAAICALSPSGLPT
;
A
#
# COMPACT_ATOMS: atom_id res chain seq x y z
N MET A 1 -13.75 -0.50 4.46
CA MET A 1 -12.73 0.29 3.73
C MET A 1 -13.14 1.75 3.77
N THR A 2 -12.20 2.68 3.90
CA THR A 2 -12.54 4.11 3.94
C THR A 2 -12.89 4.62 2.54
N ILE A 3 -13.73 5.66 2.45
CA ILE A 3 -14.08 6.30 1.16
C ILE A 3 -12.81 6.80 0.47
N ARG A 4 -11.89 7.42 1.24
CA ARG A 4 -10.62 7.92 0.72
C ARG A 4 -9.75 6.83 0.11
N ALA A 5 -9.64 5.66 0.74
CA ALA A 5 -8.89 4.54 0.19
C ALA A 5 -9.48 4.07 -1.14
N ILE A 6 -10.81 3.94 -1.24
CA ILE A 6 -11.49 3.57 -2.49
C ILE A 6 -11.20 4.60 -3.59
N THR A 7 -11.30 5.89 -3.29
CA THR A 7 -10.99 6.96 -4.25
C THR A 7 -9.56 6.87 -4.74
N ILE A 8 -8.58 6.79 -3.84
CA ILE A 8 -7.16 6.72 -4.21
C ILE A 8 -6.87 5.49 -5.07
N LEU A 9 -7.37 4.32 -4.68
CA LEU A 9 -7.16 3.09 -5.45
C LEU A 9 -7.79 3.16 -6.84
N LYS A 10 -8.83 3.97 -7.06
CA LYS A 10 -9.42 4.21 -8.39
C LYS A 10 -8.66 5.23 -9.25
N THR A 11 -7.84 6.09 -8.65
CA THR A 11 -7.19 7.22 -9.34
C THR A 11 -5.70 7.01 -9.61
N VAL A 12 -5.02 6.18 -8.82
CA VAL A 12 -3.60 5.86 -9.05
C VAL A 12 -3.40 5.08 -10.35
N THR A 13 -2.23 5.16 -10.95
CA THR A 13 -1.91 4.47 -12.20
C THR A 13 -1.70 2.97 -11.99
N THR A 14 -1.19 2.57 -10.83
CA THR A 14 -0.91 1.17 -10.49
C THR A 14 -0.98 0.96 -8.98
N ILE A 15 -1.37 -0.25 -8.58
CA ILE A 15 -1.38 -0.70 -7.18
C ILE A 15 -0.25 -1.72 -6.98
N ALA A 16 0.73 -1.39 -6.14
CA ALA A 16 1.72 -2.34 -5.63
C ALA A 16 1.09 -3.15 -4.50
N ALA A 17 0.88 -4.45 -4.74
CA ALA A 17 0.16 -5.34 -3.82
C ALA A 17 1.02 -6.54 -3.40
N GLU A 18 0.93 -6.92 -2.13
CA GLU A 18 1.59 -8.10 -1.56
C GLU A 18 1.17 -9.40 -2.25
N ASP A 19 -0.09 -9.80 -2.13
CA ASP A 19 -0.72 -10.81 -3.00
C ASP A 19 -1.75 -10.16 -3.93
N THR A 20 -1.42 -10.14 -5.22
CA THR A 20 -2.29 -9.57 -6.27
C THR A 20 -3.59 -10.34 -6.43
N ARG A 21 -3.63 -11.65 -6.12
CA ARG A 21 -4.82 -12.50 -6.22
C ARG A 21 -5.77 -12.21 -5.06
N HIS A 22 -5.23 -12.00 -3.86
CA HIS A 22 -6.01 -11.57 -2.70
C HIS A 22 -6.59 -10.18 -2.96
N THR A 23 -5.72 -9.22 -3.29
CA THR A 23 -6.08 -7.84 -3.58
C THR A 23 -7.09 -7.74 -4.72
N GLN A 24 -6.98 -8.58 -5.77
CA GLN A 24 -7.93 -8.56 -6.90
C GLN A 24 -9.39 -8.77 -6.49
N LYS A 25 -9.66 -9.60 -5.46
CA LYS A 25 -11.03 -9.83 -4.95
C LYS A 25 -11.60 -8.55 -4.38
N LEU A 26 -10.78 -7.83 -3.62
CA LEU A 26 -11.10 -6.54 -3.02
C LEU A 26 -11.37 -5.48 -4.08
N LEU A 27 -10.49 -5.36 -5.07
CA LEU A 27 -10.64 -4.41 -6.18
C LEU A 27 -11.92 -4.68 -6.98
N ARG A 28 -12.24 -5.96 -7.24
CA ARG A 28 -13.51 -6.34 -7.91
C ARG A 28 -14.73 -5.91 -7.10
N HIS A 29 -14.72 -6.14 -5.79
CA HIS A 29 -15.84 -5.76 -4.92
C HIS A 29 -16.14 -4.26 -4.98
N PHE A 30 -15.11 -3.41 -5.02
CA PHE A 30 -15.25 -1.95 -5.09
C PHE A 30 -15.25 -1.38 -6.52
N GLN A 31 -15.24 -2.25 -7.54
CA GLN A 31 -15.19 -1.88 -8.96
C GLN A 31 -14.01 -0.94 -9.26
N ILE A 32 -12.82 -1.34 -8.82
CA ILE A 32 -11.57 -0.61 -8.99
C ILE A 32 -10.86 -1.21 -10.22
N PRO A 33 -10.73 -0.47 -11.34
CA PRO A 33 -10.18 -1.00 -12.59
C PRO A 33 -8.64 -0.97 -12.64
N THR A 34 -8.02 -0.34 -11.64
CA THR A 34 -6.59 -0.04 -11.60
C THR A 34 -5.72 -1.30 -11.67
N PRO A 35 -4.70 -1.34 -12.54
CA PRO A 35 -3.82 -2.50 -12.67
C PRO A 35 -2.95 -2.70 -11.43
N GLN A 36 -2.49 -3.93 -11.24
CA GLN A 36 -1.67 -4.32 -10.10
C GLN A 36 -0.24 -4.69 -10.53
N ILE A 37 0.72 -4.45 -9.64
CA ILE A 37 2.08 -5.00 -9.69
C ILE A 37 2.35 -5.75 -8.38
N SER A 38 2.93 -6.95 -8.46
CA SER A 38 3.28 -7.70 -7.24
C SER A 38 4.46 -7.06 -6.53
N TYR A 39 4.32 -6.83 -5.21
CA TYR A 39 5.34 -6.27 -4.34
C TYR A 39 5.30 -6.94 -2.96
N HIS A 40 6.21 -7.88 -2.72
CA HIS A 40 6.30 -8.68 -1.50
C HIS A 40 7.76 -8.93 -1.12
N GLN A 41 8.04 -9.42 0.10
CA GLN A 41 9.40 -9.53 0.65
C GLN A 41 10.43 -10.15 -0.31
N HIS A 42 10.05 -11.19 -1.05
CA HIS A 42 10.96 -11.88 -1.99
C HIS A 42 11.31 -11.11 -3.28
N ASN A 43 10.58 -10.05 -3.66
CA ASN A 43 10.81 -9.34 -4.92
C ASN A 43 11.09 -7.84 -4.75
N GLN A 44 11.23 -7.35 -3.51
CA GLN A 44 11.42 -5.91 -3.24
C GLN A 44 12.63 -5.34 -3.97
N ALA A 45 13.77 -6.04 -3.93
CA ALA A 45 15.02 -5.58 -4.54
C ALA A 45 14.91 -5.33 -6.05
N SER A 46 14.14 -6.16 -6.76
CA SER A 46 13.93 -5.99 -8.21
C SER A 46 12.77 -5.04 -8.54
N ARG A 47 11.77 -4.91 -7.65
CA ARG A 47 10.59 -4.05 -7.88
C ARG A 47 10.82 -2.59 -7.51
N ILE A 48 11.63 -2.29 -6.50
CA ILE A 48 11.87 -0.91 -6.05
C ILE A 48 12.37 -0.02 -7.20
N PRO A 49 13.40 -0.39 -7.98
CA PRO A 49 13.87 0.46 -9.08
C PRO A 49 12.78 0.78 -10.12
N VAL A 50 11.96 -0.23 -10.47
CA VAL A 50 10.86 -0.09 -11.43
C VAL A 50 9.76 0.84 -10.90
N ILE A 51 9.43 0.72 -9.61
CA ILE A 51 8.44 1.58 -8.96
C ILE A 51 8.95 3.03 -8.88
N LEU A 52 10.22 3.23 -8.49
CA LEU A 52 10.83 4.55 -8.46
C LEU A 52 10.85 5.20 -9.83
N GLU A 53 11.22 4.47 -10.89
CA GLU A 53 11.23 5.00 -12.25
C GLU A 53 9.85 5.55 -12.66
N LYS A 54 8.79 4.77 -12.42
CA LYS A 54 7.40 5.18 -12.67
C LYS A 54 7.03 6.44 -11.87
N LEU A 55 7.38 6.49 -10.59
CA LEU A 55 7.12 7.66 -9.75
C LEU A 55 7.83 8.92 -10.27
N HIS A 56 9.07 8.81 -10.74
CA HIS A 56 9.79 9.93 -11.37
C HIS A 56 9.18 10.38 -12.69
N GLN A 57 8.50 9.49 -13.41
CA GLN A 57 7.73 9.83 -14.61
C GLN A 57 6.39 10.52 -14.30
N GLY A 58 6.10 10.78 -13.01
CA GLY A 58 4.88 11.43 -12.56
C GLY A 58 3.69 10.49 -12.37
N GLU A 59 3.91 9.17 -12.44
CA GLU A 59 2.87 8.20 -12.08
C GLU A 59 2.57 8.24 -10.58
N ALA A 60 1.32 7.99 -10.21
CA ALA A 60 0.92 7.80 -8.82
C ALA A 60 0.73 6.31 -8.53
N ILE A 61 1.39 5.79 -7.49
CA ILE A 61 1.32 4.36 -7.12
C ILE A 61 0.78 4.22 -5.70
N ALA A 62 -0.21 3.35 -5.51
CA ALA A 62 -0.66 2.95 -4.17
C ALA A 62 0.05 1.68 -3.72
N LEU A 63 0.44 1.61 -2.45
CA LEU A 63 0.94 0.39 -1.80
C LEU A 63 -0.16 -0.20 -0.92
N VAL A 64 -0.40 -1.51 -1.05
CA VAL A 64 -1.34 -2.27 -0.20
C VAL A 64 -0.71 -3.57 0.27
N SER A 65 -1.04 -4.01 1.48
CA SER A 65 -0.77 -5.34 2.00
C SER A 65 -2.03 -6.20 1.96
N ASP A 66 -1.89 -7.48 2.30
CA ASP A 66 -3.01 -8.42 2.32
C ASP A 66 -4.14 -8.00 3.28
N ALA A 67 -3.79 -7.32 4.37
CA ALA A 67 -4.78 -6.75 5.29
C ALA A 67 -4.20 -5.59 6.13
N GLY A 68 -5.04 -4.60 6.43
CA GLY A 68 -4.74 -3.60 7.45
C GLY A 68 -3.89 -2.44 6.95
N MET A 69 -2.80 -2.15 7.67
CA MET A 69 -1.94 -0.98 7.46
C MET A 69 -0.62 -1.46 6.85
N PRO A 70 -0.36 -1.18 5.55
CA PRO A 70 0.89 -1.56 4.92
C PRO A 70 2.09 -1.04 5.72
N THR A 71 3.22 -1.75 5.64
CA THR A 71 4.47 -1.50 6.41
C THR A 71 4.42 -1.87 7.90
N ILE A 72 3.26 -2.18 8.49
CA ILE A 72 3.16 -2.68 9.85
C ILE A 72 3.03 -4.20 9.81
N SER A 73 4.12 -4.90 10.11
CA SER A 73 4.24 -6.37 9.96
C SER A 73 4.09 -6.90 8.52
N ASP A 74 4.08 -5.99 7.55
CA ASP A 74 3.87 -6.25 6.11
C ASP A 74 5.04 -5.68 5.28
N PRO A 75 5.24 -6.14 4.01
CA PRO A 75 6.19 -5.53 3.10
C PRO A 75 5.88 -4.04 2.84
N GLY A 76 6.90 -3.27 2.44
CA GLY A 76 6.74 -1.86 2.05
C GLY A 76 7.73 -0.90 2.68
N TYR A 77 8.31 -1.25 3.84
CA TYR A 77 9.31 -0.42 4.52
C TYR A 77 10.47 -0.02 3.59
N ALA A 78 11.02 -0.98 2.84
CA ALA A 78 12.11 -0.73 1.91
C ALA A 78 11.71 0.22 0.76
N LEU A 79 10.47 0.13 0.27
CA LEU A 79 9.96 1.06 -0.75
C LEU A 79 9.80 2.47 -0.17
N VAL A 80 9.25 2.61 1.05
CA VAL A 80 9.11 3.91 1.72
C VAL A 80 10.48 4.56 1.93
N GLN A 81 11.47 3.81 2.41
CA GLN A 81 12.85 4.27 2.54
C GLN A 81 13.41 4.77 1.20
N ALA A 82 13.20 4.01 0.13
CA ALA A 82 13.67 4.36 -1.21
C ALA A 82 12.98 5.63 -1.76
N CYS A 83 11.67 5.78 -1.54
CA CYS A 83 10.95 7.00 -1.90
C CYS A 83 11.47 8.22 -1.14
N ILE A 84 11.72 8.11 0.16
CA ILE A 84 12.27 9.18 0.99
C ILE A 84 13.67 9.59 0.47
N ALA A 85 14.54 8.61 0.20
CA ALA A 85 15.88 8.87 -0.33
C ALA A 85 15.86 9.56 -1.70
N ALA A 86 14.85 9.27 -2.53
CA ALA A 86 14.63 9.88 -3.84
C ALA A 86 13.80 11.19 -3.78
N ALA A 87 13.50 11.72 -2.58
CA ALA A 87 12.65 12.89 -2.39
C ALA A 87 11.24 12.77 -3.03
N ILE A 88 10.71 11.55 -3.11
CA ILE A 88 9.37 11.26 -3.62
C ILE A 88 8.37 11.33 -2.44
N PRO A 89 7.28 12.11 -2.55
CA PRO A 89 6.28 12.20 -1.50
C PRO A 89 5.61 10.85 -1.18
N VAL A 90 5.55 10.52 0.10
CA VAL A 90 4.81 9.35 0.61
C VAL A 90 3.60 9.86 1.39
N VAL A 91 2.40 9.53 0.93
CA VAL A 91 1.13 10.01 1.52
C VAL A 91 0.41 8.86 2.24
N PRO A 92 0.42 8.81 3.58
CA PRO A 92 -0.28 7.75 4.31
C PRO A 92 -1.80 7.92 4.23
N ILE A 93 -2.52 6.81 4.03
CA ILE A 93 -3.98 6.75 4.11
C ILE A 93 -4.38 6.09 5.45
N PRO A 94 -4.98 6.85 6.40
CA PRO A 94 -5.49 6.26 7.63
C PRO A 94 -6.49 5.14 7.32
N GLY A 95 -6.33 4.03 8.03
CA GLY A 95 -7.06 2.80 7.76
C GLY A 95 -7.03 1.85 8.96
N ALA A 96 -7.48 0.62 8.72
CA ALA A 96 -7.55 -0.40 9.75
C ALA A 96 -6.14 -0.83 10.18
N CYS A 97 -5.89 -0.90 11.49
CA CYS A 97 -4.69 -1.51 12.06
C CYS A 97 -5.14 -2.42 13.21
N ALA A 98 -4.85 -3.71 13.11
CA ALA A 98 -5.31 -4.70 14.10
C ALA A 98 -4.76 -4.40 15.50
N ALA A 99 -3.48 -4.03 15.60
CA ALA A 99 -2.84 -3.70 16.87
C ALA A 99 -3.52 -2.51 17.56
N ILE A 100 -3.78 -1.42 16.83
CA ILE A 100 -4.43 -0.21 17.38
C ILE A 100 -5.90 -0.49 17.72
N CYS A 101 -6.58 -1.29 16.90
CA CYS A 101 -7.96 -1.71 17.16
C CYS A 101 -8.08 -2.56 18.43
N ALA A 102 -7.10 -3.44 18.69
CA ALA A 102 -7.06 -4.24 19.91
C ALA A 102 -6.64 -3.43 21.14
N LEU A 103 -5.75 -2.46 20.97
CA LEU A 103 -5.25 -1.60 22.03
C LEU A 103 -6.35 -0.66 22.55
N SER A 104 -7.18 -0.08 21.67
CA SER A 104 -8.14 0.96 22.07
C SER A 104 -9.21 0.52 23.09
N PRO A 105 -9.76 -0.72 23.10
CA PRO A 105 -10.65 -1.19 24.15
C PRO A 105 -9.93 -1.97 25.27
N SER A 106 -8.59 -2.07 25.26
CA SER A 106 -7.86 -3.01 26.12
C SER A 106 -7.91 -2.69 27.62
N GLY A 107 -8.28 -1.46 27.99
CA GLY A 107 -8.21 -0.99 29.38
C GLY A 107 -6.77 -0.75 29.89
N LEU A 108 -5.77 -0.82 29.01
CA LEU A 108 -4.38 -0.48 29.31
C LEU A 108 -4.09 1.00 29.02
N PRO A 109 -3.16 1.66 29.72
CA PRO A 109 -2.62 2.96 29.30
C PRO A 109 -2.00 2.87 27.90
N THR A 110 -2.28 3.88 27.06
CA THR A 110 -1.89 3.93 25.63
C THR A 110 -1.23 5.24 25.27
#